data_AF-Q06WI2-F1
#
_entry.id   AF-Q06WI2-F1
#
_cell.length_a   1.000
_cell.length_b   1.000
_cell.length_c   1.000
_cell.angle_alpha   90.00
_cell.angle_beta   90.00
_cell.angle_gamma   90.00
#
_symmetry.space_group_name_H-M   'P 1'
#
loop_
_entity.id
_entity.type
_entity.pdbx_description
1 polymer ?
#
loop_
_entity_poly.entity_id
_entity_poly.type
_entity_poly.pdbx_seq_one_letter_code
_entity_poly.pdbx_strand_id
1 'polypeptide(L)'
;QQMLDAASAADINIDLGDAEKVTIWPKDKALDIPAVHISPDHGLIGYPVYTMTGLSATTTFCPDLFIGRRVHLESSLPNVTGDYQLTGVIHTITSRTVGGPWSSNC
;
A
#
# COMPACT_ATOMS: atom_id res chain seq x y z
N GLN A 1 8.08 -8.42 -18.61
CA GLN A 1 9.13 -7.50 -19.13
C GLN A 1 8.58 -6.51 -20.14
N GLN A 2 8.09 -6.96 -21.32
CA GLN A 2 7.60 -6.07 -22.38
C GLN A 2 6.57 -5.02 -21.94
N MET A 3 5.64 -5.38 -21.04
CA MET A 3 4.63 -4.45 -20.51
C MET A 3 5.23 -3.36 -19.61
N LEU A 4 6.25 -3.68 -18.83
CA LEU A 4 6.95 -2.71 -17.98
C LEU A 4 7.74 -1.71 -18.85
N ASP A 5 8.39 -2.22 -19.90
CA ASP A 5 9.15 -1.39 -20.84
C ASP A 5 8.23 -0.43 -21.61
N ALA A 6 7.05 -0.91 -22.05
CA ALA A 6 6.04 -0.09 -22.72
C ALA A 6 5.45 0.98 -21.79
N ALA A 7 5.11 0.63 -20.54
CA ALA A 7 4.60 1.58 -19.56
C ALA A 7 5.63 2.67 -19.24
N SER A 8 6.91 2.29 -19.10
CA SER A 8 8.01 3.23 -18.91
C SER A 8 8.15 4.20 -20.09
N ALA A 9 8.11 3.70 -21.33
CA ALA A 9 8.19 4.52 -22.54
C ALA A 9 6.99 5.48 -22.72
N ALA A 10 5.81 5.08 -22.22
CA ALA A 10 4.59 5.87 -22.27
C ALA A 10 4.41 6.81 -21.05
N ASP A 11 5.35 6.80 -20.11
CA ASP A 11 5.30 7.56 -18.85
C ASP A 11 4.08 7.25 -17.96
N ILE A 12 3.75 5.96 -17.88
CA ILE A 12 2.58 5.43 -17.16
C ILE A 12 3.05 4.51 -16.03
N ASN A 13 2.41 4.63 -14.86
CA ASN A 13 2.55 3.66 -13.79
C ASN A 13 1.75 2.39 -14.11
N ILE A 14 2.32 1.24 -13.76
CA ILE A 14 1.72 -0.06 -13.99
C ILE A 14 1.85 -0.94 -12.75
N ASP A 15 0.76 -1.61 -12.39
CA ASP A 15 0.73 -2.68 -11.41
C ASP A 15 0.28 -3.98 -12.07
N LEU A 16 1.03 -5.04 -11.79
CA LEU A 16 0.84 -6.40 -12.31
C LEU A 16 0.56 -7.40 -11.16
N GLY A 17 0.08 -6.91 -10.00
CA GLY A 17 -0.13 -7.73 -8.81
C GLY A 17 -1.27 -8.74 -8.94
N ASP A 18 -2.20 -8.50 -9.86
CA ASP A 18 -3.31 -9.40 -10.20
C ASP A 18 -2.97 -10.23 -11.46
N ALA A 19 -3.22 -11.54 -11.42
CA ALA A 19 -2.94 -12.43 -12.54
C ALA A 19 -3.90 -12.23 -13.74
N GLU A 20 -5.10 -11.70 -13.49
CA GLU A 20 -6.14 -11.48 -14.50
C GLU A 20 -6.27 -10.02 -14.91
N LYS A 21 -5.76 -9.08 -14.09
CA LYS A 21 -5.94 -7.64 -14.30
C LYS A 21 -4.63 -6.89 -14.23
N VAL A 22 -4.51 -5.90 -15.11
CA VAL A 22 -3.39 -4.98 -15.16
C VAL A 22 -3.93 -3.60 -14.85
N THR A 23 -3.38 -2.96 -13.82
CA THR A 23 -3.82 -1.62 -13.42
C THR A 23 -2.79 -0.62 -13.92
N ILE A 24 -3.25 0.42 -14.64
CA ILE A 24 -2.39 1.50 -15.13
C ILE A 24 -2.94 2.86 -14.74
N TRP A 25 -2.07 3.82 -14.47
CA TRP A 25 -2.44 5.19 -14.16
C TRP A 25 -1.32 6.18 -14.52
N PRO A 26 -1.61 7.48 -14.70
CA PRO A 26 -0.58 8.48 -15.00
C PRO A 26 0.44 8.60 -13.86
N LYS A 27 1.72 8.84 -14.18
CA LYS A 27 2.77 8.94 -13.16
C LYS A 27 2.53 9.99 -12.07
N ASP A 28 1.95 11.12 -12.46
CA ASP A 28 1.73 12.26 -11.56
C ASP A 28 0.42 12.17 -10.77
N LYS A 29 -0.30 11.05 -10.88
CA LYS A 29 -1.61 10.88 -10.23
C LYS A 29 -1.65 9.62 -9.39
N ALA A 30 -2.57 9.61 -8.43
CA ALA A 30 -3.01 8.38 -7.79
C ALA A 30 -4.18 7.78 -8.56
N LEU A 31 -4.47 6.50 -8.29
CA LEU A 31 -5.68 5.87 -8.79
C LEU A 31 -6.91 6.61 -8.26
N ASP A 32 -7.89 6.80 -9.13
CA ASP A 32 -9.17 7.42 -8.78
C ASP A 32 -10.11 6.40 -8.11
N ILE A 33 -9.66 5.91 -6.95
CA ILE A 33 -10.38 4.98 -6.10
C ILE A 33 -10.41 5.51 -4.65
N PRO A 34 -11.41 5.09 -3.85
CA PRO A 34 -11.50 5.51 -2.45
C PRO A 34 -10.23 5.14 -1.68
N ALA A 35 -9.77 6.10 -0.87
CA ALA A 35 -8.63 5.90 0.00
C ALA A 35 -8.95 4.86 1.08
N VAL A 36 -7.97 4.03 1.42
CA VAL A 36 -8.10 3.10 2.55
C VAL A 36 -7.84 3.86 3.84
N HIS A 37 -8.74 3.74 4.79
CA HIS A 37 -8.58 4.35 6.10
C HIS A 37 -7.80 3.43 7.03
N ILE A 38 -6.70 3.92 7.61
CA ILE A 38 -5.82 3.18 8.51
C ILE A 38 -5.76 3.93 9.84
N SER A 39 -6.19 3.29 10.92
CA SER A 39 -6.13 3.83 12.28
C SER A 39 -6.04 2.69 13.29
N PRO A 40 -5.80 2.94 14.59
CA PRO A 40 -5.80 1.88 15.61
C PRO A 40 -7.07 1.02 15.59
N ASP A 41 -8.23 1.64 15.31
CA ASP A 41 -9.52 0.95 15.22
C ASP A 41 -9.74 0.29 13.84
N HIS A 42 -8.99 0.73 12.83
CA HIS A 42 -9.06 0.26 11.45
C HIS A 42 -7.84 -0.60 11.05
N GLY A 43 -7.26 -1.31 12.03
CA GLY A 43 -6.27 -2.35 11.78
C GLY A 43 -4.81 -1.90 11.79
N LEU A 44 -4.49 -0.66 12.19
CA LEU A 44 -3.11 -0.24 12.43
C LEU A 44 -2.52 -1.04 13.60
N ILE A 45 -1.38 -1.69 13.35
CA ILE A 45 -0.63 -2.46 14.35
C ILE A 45 0.58 -1.65 14.77
N GLY A 46 0.62 -1.26 16.05
CA GLY A 46 1.72 -0.50 16.61
C GLY A 46 1.75 0.94 16.08
N TYR A 47 2.95 1.43 15.76
CA TYR A 47 3.16 2.81 15.33
C TYR A 47 3.85 2.88 13.97
N PRO A 48 3.45 3.84 13.12
CA PRO A 48 4.19 4.13 11.90
C PRO A 48 5.63 4.60 12.20
N VAL A 49 6.54 4.27 11.30
CA VAL A 49 7.98 4.57 11.43
C VAL A 49 8.46 5.25 10.16
N TYR A 50 9.18 6.37 10.30
CA TYR A 50 9.84 7.00 9.17
C TYR A 50 10.98 6.12 8.64
N THR A 51 11.01 5.91 7.33
CA THR A 51 12.04 5.18 6.62
C THR A 51 12.80 6.13 5.70
N MET A 52 13.87 5.65 5.04
CA MET A 52 14.60 6.46 4.06
C MET A 52 13.74 6.87 2.85
N THR A 53 12.68 6.11 2.56
CA THR A 53 11.80 6.32 1.40
C THR A 53 10.48 7.00 1.74
N GLY A 54 10.19 7.22 3.02
CA GLY A 54 8.95 7.87 3.46
C GLY A 54 8.50 7.43 4.85
N LEU A 55 7.26 6.98 4.94
CA LEU A 55 6.62 6.52 6.16
C LEU A 55 6.16 5.08 5.96
N SER A 56 6.48 4.21 6.92
CA SER A 56 5.98 2.84 6.91
C SER A 56 4.98 2.60 8.04
N ALA A 57 3.86 1.95 7.72
CA ALA A 57 2.85 1.53 8.67
C ALA A 57 2.59 0.03 8.54
N THR A 58 2.41 -0.65 9.68
CA THR A 58 2.02 -2.06 9.70
C THR A 58 0.55 -2.16 10.04
N THR A 59 -0.20 -2.94 9.28
CA THR A 59 -1.62 -3.18 9.49
C THR A 59 -1.94 -4.67 9.57
N THR A 60 -3.11 -5.02 10.12
CA THR A 60 -3.73 -6.32 9.87
C THR A 60 -3.89 -6.52 8.37
N PHE A 61 -3.80 -7.76 7.89
CA PHE A 61 -3.89 -8.05 6.47
C PHE A 61 -5.06 -7.34 5.78
N CYS A 62 -4.73 -6.52 4.79
CA CYS A 62 -5.67 -5.72 4.03
C CYS A 62 -5.32 -5.87 2.54
N PRO A 63 -6.09 -6.65 1.76
CA PRO A 63 -5.82 -6.87 0.34
C PRO A 63 -6.08 -5.62 -0.52
N ASP A 64 -6.76 -4.62 0.04
CA ASP A 64 -7.00 -3.34 -0.59
C ASP A 64 -5.75 -2.45 -0.64
N LEU A 65 -4.69 -2.77 0.11
CA LEU A 65 -3.42 -2.05 0.07
C LEU A 65 -2.58 -2.55 -1.11
N PHE A 66 -2.38 -1.70 -2.11
CA PHE A 66 -1.50 -1.96 -3.24
C PHE A 66 -0.91 -0.65 -3.77
N ILE A 67 0.11 -0.76 -4.60
CA ILE A 67 0.88 0.38 -5.10
C ILE A 67 -0.03 1.35 -5.87
N GLY A 68 0.16 2.66 -5.65
CA GLY A 68 -0.58 3.72 -6.33
C GLY A 68 -1.93 4.07 -5.72
N ARG A 69 -2.43 3.27 -4.75
CA ARG A 69 -3.62 3.59 -3.98
C ARG A 69 -3.32 4.66 -2.91
N ARG A 70 -4.33 5.47 -2.58
CA ARG A 70 -4.27 6.43 -1.48
C ARG A 70 -4.69 5.79 -0.16
N VAL A 71 -4.10 6.25 0.92
CA VAL A 71 -4.48 5.90 2.28
C VAL A 71 -4.63 7.16 3.12
N HIS A 72 -5.61 7.14 4.02
CA HIS A 72 -5.72 8.12 5.09
C HIS A 72 -5.24 7.45 6.37
N LEU A 73 -4.09 7.89 6.88
CA LEU A 73 -3.48 7.35 8.09
C LEU A 73 -3.82 8.24 9.27
N GLU A 74 -4.36 7.65 10.33
CA GLU A 74 -4.54 8.27 11.63
C GLU A 74 -3.65 7.55 12.65
N SER A 75 -2.82 8.33 13.35
CA SER A 75 -2.00 7.84 14.44
C SER A 75 -2.04 8.84 15.60
N SER A 76 -1.76 8.36 16.80
CA SER A 76 -1.56 9.23 17.97
C SER A 76 -0.20 9.96 17.94
N LEU A 77 0.68 9.60 17.01
CA LEU A 77 1.95 10.30 16.82
C LEU A 77 1.74 11.68 16.14
N PRO A 78 2.40 12.73 16.65
CA PRO A 78 2.31 14.06 16.03
C PRO A 78 2.96 14.04 14.63
N ASN A 79 2.35 14.75 13.68
CA ASN A 79 2.81 14.92 12.29
C ASN A 79 2.83 13.66 11.40
N VAL A 80 2.19 12.58 11.85
CA VAL A 80 2.07 11.31 11.09
C VAL A 80 0.69 11.14 10.48
N THR A 81 -0.33 11.80 11.02
CA THR A 81 -1.70 11.73 10.51
C THR A 81 -1.83 12.53 9.21
N GLY A 82 -2.37 11.92 8.17
CA GLY A 82 -2.53 12.55 6.86
C GLY A 82 -2.85 11.59 5.72
N ASP A 83 -2.92 12.15 4.52
CA ASP A 83 -3.14 11.40 3.29
C ASP A 83 -1.81 11.03 2.61
N TYR A 84 -1.65 9.76 2.28
CA TYR A 84 -0.43 9.22 1.67
C TYR A 84 -0.76 8.41 0.42
N GLN A 85 0.19 8.35 -0.52
CA GLN A 85 0.15 7.44 -1.65
C GLN A 85 1.08 6.26 -1.38
N LEU A 86 0.58 5.04 -1.56
CA LEU A 86 1.37 3.83 -1.35
C LEU A 86 2.39 3.66 -2.45
N THR A 87 3.66 3.58 -2.06
CA THR A 87 4.78 3.31 -2.97
C THR A 87 5.20 1.85 -2.97
N GLY A 88 4.80 1.08 -1.96
CA GLY A 88 5.11 -0.33 -1.81
C GLY A 88 4.21 -0.98 -0.76
N VAL A 89 3.87 -2.25 -0.97
CA VAL A 89 3.11 -3.03 0.01
C VAL A 89 3.67 -4.45 0.06
N ILE A 90 3.85 -4.98 1.26
CA ILE A 90 4.28 -6.35 1.52
C ILE A 90 3.25 -7.03 2.42
N HIS A 91 2.56 -8.04 1.88
CA HIS A 91 1.67 -8.89 2.66
C HIS A 91 2.44 -10.09 3.20
N THR A 92 2.44 -10.26 4.53
CA THR A 92 3.04 -11.42 5.20
C THR A 92 1.94 -12.28 5.79
N ILE A 93 1.80 -13.51 5.25
CA ILE A 93 0.73 -14.46 5.58
C ILE A 93 1.38 -15.77 6.04
N THR A 94 1.20 -16.13 7.31
CA THR A 94 1.71 -17.40 7.84
C THR A 94 0.72 -18.54 7.59
N SER A 95 1.20 -19.67 7.04
CA SER A 95 0.39 -20.85 6.71
C SER A 95 0.65 -22.07 7.61
N ARG A 96 1.75 -22.08 8.37
CA ARG A 96 2.20 -23.23 9.18
C ARG A 96 1.77 -23.18 10.65
N THR A 97 1.01 -22.16 11.03
CA THR A 97 0.55 -21.94 12.39
C THR A 97 -0.93 -21.59 12.34
N VAL A 98 -1.77 -22.42 12.96
CA VAL A 98 -3.21 -22.13 13.09
C VAL A 98 -3.35 -20.84 13.91
N GLY A 99 -4.02 -19.84 13.34
CA GLY A 99 -4.14 -18.50 13.94
C GLY A 99 -2.85 -17.66 13.89
N GLY A 100 -1.89 -18.01 13.04
CA GLY A 100 -0.68 -17.20 12.83
C GLY A 100 -1.00 -15.81 12.23
N PRO A 101 -0.13 -14.81 12.45
CA PRO A 101 -0.42 -13.42 12.11
C PRO A 101 -0.43 -13.20 10.60
N TRP A 102 -1.44 -12.45 10.14
CA TRP A 102 -1.49 -11.94 8.78
C TRP A 102 -1.41 -10.42 8.85
N SER A 103 -0.39 -9.86 8.19
CA SER A 103 -0.09 -8.43 8.27
C SER A 103 0.26 -7.87 6.89
N SER A 104 0.03 -6.57 6.73
CA SER A 104 0.45 -5.81 5.56
C SER A 104 1.32 -4.66 6.02
N ASN A 105 2.52 -4.58 5.47
CA ASN A 105 3.41 -3.44 5.67
C ASN A 105 3.37 -2.57 4.42
N CYS A 106 3.06 -1.29 4.62
CA CYS A 106 2.96 -0.29 3.57
C CYS A 106 3.79 0.94 3.93
#